data_AF-A1HR36-F1
#
_entry.id   AF-A1HR36-F1
#
_cell.length_a   1.000
_cell.length_b   1.000
_cell.length_c   1.000
_cell.angle_alpha   90.00
_cell.angle_beta   90.00
_cell.angle_gamma   90.00
#
_symmetry.space_group_name_H-M   'P 1'
#
loop_
_entity.id
_entity.type
_entity.pdbx_description
1 polymer ?
#
loop_
_entity_poly.entity_id
_entity_poly.type
_entity_poly.pdbx_seq_one_letter_code
_entity_poly.pdbx_strand_id
1 'polypeptide(L)'
;MSNIVEYNNAAISIIESVNLQQVQATMQKIAQFQALVQKTLKKDHDFGVIPGTGSKPTLLKPGAEKILMLMGLTSEYEVVEKVQDYDTGFFAFTVKCTILRQGLKITEGVGHANTREKRYTSGRQQDPYTLANTVLKMAKKRAQIDAVLTVASLSEIFTQDLEDMDFEQEKPRQEQPRPATQNGPATEAQLKKLYAMAKEMGVSDQAMKELLQQRYQVESSKQLTKQQASDLIEYLEQFRATQEQPA
;
A
#
# COMPACT_ATOMS: atom_id res chain seq x y z
N MET A 1 -8.25 -23.52 41.41
CA MET A 1 -7.11 -24.26 40.82
C MET A 1 -7.53 -25.54 40.08
N SER A 2 -8.83 -25.92 40.11
CA SER A 2 -9.37 -27.13 39.47
C SER A 2 -9.61 -27.00 37.95
N ASN A 3 -9.93 -25.81 37.43
CA ASN A 3 -10.29 -25.64 36.01
C ASN A 3 -9.09 -25.56 35.02
N ILE A 4 -7.85 -25.38 35.50
CA ILE A 4 -6.67 -25.26 34.63
C ILE A 4 -6.10 -26.64 34.26
N VAL A 5 -6.36 -27.66 35.08
CA VAL A 5 -5.83 -29.02 34.86
C VAL A 5 -6.66 -29.79 33.82
N GLU A 6 -7.98 -29.60 33.78
CA GLU A 6 -8.85 -30.24 32.78
C GLU A 6 -8.60 -29.76 31.34
N TYR A 7 -8.34 -28.45 31.15
CA TYR A 7 -8.09 -27.88 29.82
C TYR A 7 -6.78 -28.41 29.19
N ASN A 8 -5.76 -28.62 30.02
CA ASN A 8 -4.47 -29.15 29.56
C ASN A 8 -4.58 -30.63 29.13
N ASN A 9 -5.38 -31.45 29.82
CA ASN A 9 -5.57 -32.85 29.42
C ASN A 9 -6.37 -32.99 28.12
N ALA A 10 -7.38 -32.14 27.88
CA ALA A 10 -8.18 -32.19 26.66
C ALA A 10 -7.36 -31.82 25.41
N ALA A 11 -6.54 -30.75 25.47
CA ALA A 11 -5.68 -30.35 24.36
C ALA A 11 -4.60 -31.39 24.02
N ILE A 12 -4.01 -32.04 25.04
CA ILE A 12 -3.04 -33.12 24.86
C ILE A 12 -3.70 -34.34 24.19
N SER A 13 -4.93 -34.70 24.59
CA SER A 13 -5.67 -35.81 23.98
C SER A 13 -6.03 -35.58 22.50
N ILE A 14 -6.27 -34.33 22.09
CA ILE A 14 -6.53 -33.98 20.69
C ILE A 14 -5.27 -34.22 19.85
N ILE A 15 -4.11 -33.76 20.31
CA ILE A 15 -2.83 -33.95 19.59
C ILE A 15 -2.46 -35.44 19.50
N GLU A 16 -2.70 -36.23 20.54
CA GLU A 16 -2.43 -37.68 20.55
C GLU A 16 -3.37 -38.47 19.62
N SER A 17 -4.60 -38.00 19.41
CA SER A 17 -5.58 -38.62 18.51
C SER A 17 -5.35 -38.28 17.02
N VAL A 18 -4.47 -37.32 16.73
CA VAL A 18 -4.23 -36.83 15.38
C VAL A 18 -3.22 -37.71 14.66
N ASN A 19 -3.62 -38.26 13.51
CA ASN A 19 -2.71 -39.02 12.65
C ASN A 19 -1.66 -38.08 12.04
N LEU A 20 -0.42 -38.14 12.55
CA LEU A 20 0.70 -37.30 12.11
C LEU A 20 1.01 -37.45 10.62
N GLN A 21 0.84 -38.64 10.04
CA GLN A 21 1.06 -38.86 8.60
C GLN A 21 0.01 -38.13 7.76
N GLN A 22 -1.25 -38.13 8.22
CA GLN A 22 -2.34 -37.38 7.56
C GLN A 22 -2.14 -35.87 7.68
N VAL A 23 -1.66 -35.38 8.83
CA VAL A 23 -1.29 -33.97 9.01
C VAL A 23 -0.17 -33.59 8.05
N GLN A 24 0.90 -34.38 7.97
CA GLN A 24 2.02 -34.12 7.06
C GLN A 24 1.55 -34.08 5.60
N ALA A 25 0.69 -35.02 5.18
CA ALA A 25 0.11 -35.01 3.84
C ALA A 25 -0.76 -33.78 3.58
N THR A 26 -1.50 -33.31 4.59
CA THR A 26 -2.32 -32.09 4.48
C THR A 26 -1.44 -30.85 4.35
N MET A 27 -0.40 -30.72 5.15
CA MET A 27 0.58 -29.63 5.07
C MET A 27 1.27 -29.58 3.70
N GLN A 28 1.62 -30.74 3.12
CA GLN A 28 2.17 -30.81 1.77
C GLN A 28 1.17 -30.31 0.71
N LYS A 29 -0.11 -30.68 0.82
CA LYS A 29 -1.15 -30.17 -0.09
C LYS A 29 -1.35 -28.66 0.04
N ILE A 30 -1.29 -28.12 1.26
CA ILE A 30 -1.34 -26.67 1.50
C ILE A 30 -0.17 -25.98 0.78
N ALA A 31 1.07 -26.47 0.97
CA ALA A 31 2.24 -25.90 0.31
C ALA A 31 2.16 -25.98 -1.24
N GLN A 32 1.67 -27.09 -1.79
CA GLN A 32 1.44 -27.23 -3.23
C GLN A 32 0.38 -26.26 -3.75
N PHE A 33 -0.72 -26.09 -3.01
CA PHE A 33 -1.77 -25.14 -3.36
C PHE A 33 -1.26 -23.70 -3.31
N GLN A 34 -0.55 -23.33 -2.25
CA GLN A 34 0.12 -22.03 -2.12
C GLN A 34 1.03 -21.73 -3.31
N ALA A 35 1.87 -22.69 -3.72
CA ALA A 35 2.74 -22.54 -4.89
C ALA A 35 1.95 -22.37 -6.20
N LEU A 36 0.86 -23.11 -6.38
CA LEU A 36 -0.02 -22.98 -7.54
C LEU A 36 -0.68 -21.59 -7.59
N VAL A 37 -1.18 -21.10 -6.46
CA VAL A 37 -1.77 -19.76 -6.36
C VAL A 37 -0.74 -18.71 -6.74
N GLN A 38 0.46 -18.73 -6.15
CA GLN A 38 1.53 -17.77 -6.50
C GLN A 38 1.89 -17.78 -7.99
N LYS A 39 1.92 -18.96 -8.62
CA LYS A 39 2.23 -19.10 -10.05
C LYS A 39 1.10 -18.59 -10.96
N THR A 40 -0.14 -18.68 -10.50
CA THR A 40 -1.34 -18.37 -11.31
C THR A 40 -1.76 -16.92 -11.19
N LEU A 41 -1.56 -16.31 -10.02
CA LEU A 41 -1.91 -14.92 -9.80
C LEU A 41 -0.92 -13.99 -10.53
N LYS A 42 -1.46 -12.92 -11.12
CA LYS A 42 -0.72 -11.90 -11.85
C LYS A 42 -0.35 -10.75 -10.93
N LYS A 43 0.94 -10.43 -10.85
CA LYS A 43 1.44 -9.22 -10.18
C LYS A 43 0.80 -7.97 -10.77
N ASP A 44 0.50 -7.00 -9.91
CA ASP A 44 -0.13 -5.71 -10.18
C ASP A 44 -1.59 -5.77 -10.68
N HIS A 45 -2.17 -6.97 -10.71
CA HIS A 45 -3.58 -7.18 -11.03
C HIS A 45 -4.30 -7.98 -9.94
N ASP A 46 -3.76 -9.15 -9.60
CA ASP A 46 -4.33 -10.06 -8.60
C ASP A 46 -3.74 -9.82 -7.20
N PHE A 47 -2.49 -9.38 -7.15
CA PHE A 47 -1.77 -8.95 -5.94
C PHE A 47 -0.76 -7.86 -6.31
N GLY A 48 -0.31 -7.05 -5.35
CA GLY A 48 0.70 -6.03 -5.61
C GLY A 48 1.45 -5.63 -4.34
N VAL A 49 2.63 -5.05 -4.49
CA VAL A 49 3.37 -4.47 -3.36
C VAL A 49 3.00 -3.00 -3.28
N ILE A 50 2.45 -2.58 -2.14
CA ILE A 50 2.08 -1.19 -1.92
C ILE A 50 3.32 -0.46 -1.38
N PRO A 51 3.66 0.73 -1.92
CA PRO A 51 4.75 1.52 -1.39
C PRO A 51 4.53 1.83 0.10
N GLY A 52 5.46 1.37 0.95
CA GLY A 52 5.44 1.66 2.40
C GLY A 52 4.82 0.58 3.29
N THR A 53 4.41 -0.59 2.76
CA THR A 53 3.78 -1.68 3.54
C THR A 53 4.65 -2.93 3.64
N GLY A 54 5.97 -2.75 3.80
CA GLY A 54 6.92 -3.86 3.87
C GLY A 54 7.15 -4.59 2.54
N SER A 55 7.74 -5.79 2.62
CA SER A 55 8.11 -6.61 1.44
C SER A 55 7.01 -7.59 1.01
N LYS A 56 6.01 -7.85 1.86
CA LYS A 56 4.92 -8.77 1.55
C LYS A 56 3.91 -8.12 0.58
N PRO A 57 3.51 -8.82 -0.49
CA PRO A 57 2.47 -8.33 -1.38
C PRO A 57 1.08 -8.36 -0.72
N THR A 58 0.23 -7.42 -1.08
CA THR A 58 -1.19 -7.38 -0.68
C THR A 58 -2.03 -8.12 -1.71
N LEU A 59 -2.94 -8.98 -1.24
CA LEU A 59 -3.92 -9.64 -2.11
C LEU A 59 -4.97 -8.62 -2.57
N LEU A 60 -5.21 -8.53 -3.88
CA LEU A 60 -6.22 -7.65 -4.45
C LEU A 60 -7.51 -8.43 -4.73
N LYS A 61 -8.61 -7.69 -4.91
CA LYS A 61 -9.93 -8.25 -5.18
C LYS A 61 -9.93 -9.30 -6.31
N PRO A 62 -9.33 -9.06 -7.49
CA PRO A 62 -9.33 -10.05 -8.56
C PRO A 62 -8.63 -11.36 -8.16
N GLY A 63 -7.58 -11.29 -7.33
CA GLY A 63 -6.90 -12.47 -6.80
C GLY A 63 -7.79 -13.24 -5.82
N ALA A 64 -8.44 -12.53 -4.90
CA ALA A 64 -9.36 -13.14 -3.93
C ALA A 64 -10.54 -13.86 -4.62
N GLU A 65 -11.13 -13.26 -5.66
CA GLU A 65 -12.21 -13.86 -6.46
C GLU A 65 -11.74 -15.13 -7.21
N LYS A 66 -10.54 -15.09 -7.80
CA LYS A 66 -9.95 -16.27 -8.45
C LYS A 66 -9.73 -17.42 -7.47
N ILE A 67 -9.22 -17.13 -6.27
CA ILE A 67 -8.98 -18.14 -5.24
C ILE A 67 -10.31 -18.78 -4.81
N LEU A 68 -11.36 -18.00 -4.53
CA LEU A 68 -12.67 -18.54 -4.21
C LEU A 68 -13.22 -19.44 -5.32
N MET A 69 -13.09 -19.00 -6.58
CA MET A 69 -13.51 -19.78 -7.74
C MET A 69 -12.73 -21.09 -7.86
N LEU A 70 -11.40 -21.06 -7.68
CA LEU A 70 -10.54 -22.24 -7.70
C LEU A 70 -10.89 -23.25 -6.60
N MET A 71 -11.29 -22.76 -5.42
CA MET A 71 -11.66 -23.59 -4.27
C MET A 71 -13.13 -24.06 -4.32
N GLY A 72 -13.93 -23.61 -5.31
CA GLY A 72 -15.35 -23.92 -5.40
C GLY A 72 -16.16 -23.37 -4.23
N LEU A 73 -15.78 -22.18 -3.74
CA LEU A 73 -16.39 -21.51 -2.59
C LEU A 73 -17.27 -20.35 -3.04
N THR A 74 -18.34 -20.08 -2.30
CA THR A 74 -19.20 -18.91 -2.49
C THR A 74 -19.01 -17.91 -1.34
N SER A 75 -19.35 -16.65 -1.56
CA SER A 75 -19.27 -15.59 -0.54
C SER A 75 -20.58 -14.85 -0.40
N GLU A 76 -20.99 -14.61 0.85
CA GLU A 76 -22.13 -13.80 1.25
C GLU A 76 -21.65 -12.61 2.07
N TYR A 77 -22.38 -11.49 2.00
CA TYR A 77 -21.95 -10.24 2.64
C TYR A 77 -23.09 -9.63 3.45
N GLU A 78 -22.76 -9.22 4.67
CA GLU A 78 -23.68 -8.57 5.59
C GLU A 78 -23.05 -7.26 6.09
N VAL A 79 -23.78 -6.15 5.98
CA VAL A 79 -23.38 -4.91 6.66
C VAL A 79 -23.80 -5.04 8.12
N VAL A 80 -22.84 -5.34 8.99
CA VAL A 80 -23.10 -5.58 10.42
C VAL A 80 -23.11 -4.28 11.23
N GLU A 81 -22.46 -3.23 10.72
CA GLU A 81 -22.45 -1.90 11.32
C GLU A 81 -22.42 -0.83 10.23
N LYS A 82 -23.16 0.25 10.44
CA LYS A 82 -23.11 1.44 9.57
C LYS A 82 -23.29 2.73 10.36
N VAL A 83 -22.50 3.73 10.01
CA VAL A 83 -22.68 5.13 10.42
C VAL A 83 -22.86 5.95 9.15
N GLN A 84 -23.93 6.75 9.10
CA GLN A 84 -24.26 7.62 7.98
C GLN A 84 -24.70 8.97 8.51
N ASP A 85 -23.71 9.83 8.75
CA ASP A 85 -23.94 11.20 9.19
C ASP A 85 -23.93 12.12 7.96
N TYR A 86 -25.12 12.52 7.56
CA TYR A 86 -25.33 13.42 6.42
C TYR A 86 -25.10 14.89 6.77
N ASP A 87 -24.97 15.26 8.04
CA ASP A 87 -24.67 16.63 8.45
C ASP A 87 -23.16 16.89 8.37
N THR A 88 -22.36 15.91 8.82
CA THR A 88 -20.90 16.01 8.81
C THR A 88 -20.23 15.35 7.60
N GLY A 89 -20.99 14.59 6.81
CA GLY A 89 -20.47 13.80 5.68
C GLY A 89 -19.64 12.59 6.14
N PHE A 90 -19.86 12.09 7.35
CA PHE A 90 -19.13 10.93 7.88
C PHE A 90 -19.88 9.63 7.58
N PHE A 91 -19.25 8.76 6.79
CA PHE A 91 -19.78 7.43 6.48
C PHE A 91 -18.77 6.37 6.89
N ALA A 92 -19.24 5.36 7.62
CA ALA A 92 -18.44 4.21 8.03
C ALA A 92 -19.25 2.92 7.90
N PHE A 93 -18.60 1.85 7.48
CA PHE A 93 -19.23 0.55 7.29
C PHE A 93 -18.33 -0.56 7.82
N THR A 94 -18.91 -1.47 8.60
CA THR A 94 -18.31 -2.77 8.93
C THR A 94 -19.10 -3.84 8.18
N VAL A 95 -18.41 -4.61 7.34
CA VAL A 95 -18.99 -5.67 6.52
C VAL A 95 -18.39 -6.99 6.95
N LYS A 96 -19.24 -7.99 7.16
CA LYS A 96 -18.87 -9.38 7.36
C LYS A 96 -19.02 -10.12 6.04
N CYS A 97 -17.99 -10.86 5.64
CA CYS A 97 -18.00 -11.79 4.52
C CYS A 97 -18.07 -13.21 5.09
N THR A 98 -19.05 -13.99 4.65
CA THR A 98 -19.19 -15.41 5.03
C THR A 98 -18.85 -16.25 3.81
N ILE A 99 -17.89 -17.16 3.95
CA ILE A 99 -17.49 -18.08 2.90
C ILE A 99 -18.17 -19.42 3.12
N LEU A 100 -18.84 -19.91 2.07
CA LEU A 100 -19.61 -21.15 2.13
C LEU A 100 -19.11 -22.17 1.10
N ARG A 101 -19.30 -23.44 1.43
CA ARG A 101 -19.17 -24.56 0.51
C ARG A 101 -20.46 -25.36 0.55
N GLN A 102 -21.19 -25.39 -0.56
CA GLN A 102 -22.48 -26.11 -0.65
C GLN A 102 -23.47 -25.71 0.48
N GLY A 103 -23.51 -24.42 0.83
CA GLY A 103 -24.37 -23.89 1.90
C GLY A 103 -23.84 -24.07 3.32
N LEU A 104 -22.75 -24.81 3.52
CA LEU A 104 -22.09 -24.91 4.82
C LEU A 104 -21.10 -23.77 4.99
N LYS A 105 -21.22 -23.05 6.10
CA LYS A 105 -20.28 -21.99 6.48
C LYS A 105 -18.89 -22.59 6.77
N ILE A 106 -17.87 -22.09 6.08
CA ILE A 106 -16.47 -22.52 6.24
C ILE A 106 -15.70 -21.52 7.10
N THR A 107 -15.78 -20.24 6.78
CA THR A 107 -15.12 -19.17 7.54
C THR A 107 -15.85 -17.86 7.37
N GLU A 108 -15.46 -16.88 8.17
CA GLU A 108 -15.88 -15.49 8.05
C GLU A 108 -14.64 -14.60 7.96
N GLY A 109 -14.83 -13.39 7.42
CA GLY A 109 -13.86 -12.31 7.47
C GLY A 109 -14.57 -10.98 7.64
N VAL A 110 -13.90 -10.00 8.19
CA VAL A 110 -14.47 -8.69 8.53
C VAL A 110 -13.67 -7.59 7.84
N GLY A 111 -14.38 -6.60 7.31
CA GLY A 111 -13.78 -5.43 6.69
C GLY A 111 -14.46 -4.16 7.16
N HIS A 112 -13.65 -3.19 7.57
CA HIS A 112 -14.11 -1.87 7.96
C HIS A 112 -13.53 -0.80 7.01
N ALA A 113 -14.33 0.21 6.69
CA ALA A 113 -13.86 1.38 5.96
C ALA A 113 -14.70 2.62 6.29
N ASN A 114 -14.09 3.80 6.25
CA ASN A 114 -14.76 5.07 6.53
C ASN A 114 -14.18 6.27 5.77
N THR A 115 -14.95 7.37 5.70
CA THR A 115 -14.57 8.56 4.91
C THR A 115 -13.43 9.39 5.52
N ARG A 116 -12.98 9.07 6.74
CA ARG A 116 -11.84 9.72 7.40
C ARG A 116 -10.51 8.99 7.24
N GLU A 117 -10.47 7.89 6.50
CA GLU A 117 -9.18 7.25 6.16
C GLU A 117 -8.26 8.22 5.43
N LYS A 118 -6.94 8.18 5.74
CA LYS A 118 -5.94 9.11 5.19
C LYS A 118 -6.02 9.25 3.66
N ARG A 119 -6.30 8.16 2.95
CA ARG A 119 -6.43 8.14 1.48
C ARG A 119 -7.53 9.08 0.94
N TYR A 120 -8.54 9.39 1.75
CA TYR A 120 -9.67 10.25 1.38
C TYR A 120 -9.51 11.67 1.93
N THR A 121 -8.71 11.84 2.98
CA THR A 121 -8.46 13.14 3.61
C THR A 121 -7.18 13.83 3.15
N SER A 122 -6.25 13.09 2.53
CA SER A 122 -4.96 13.62 2.07
C SER A 122 -5.06 14.16 0.64
N GLY A 123 -4.87 15.46 0.45
CA GLY A 123 -4.86 16.12 -0.87
C GLY A 123 -6.14 16.91 -1.17
N ARG A 124 -6.65 16.83 -2.41
CA ARG A 124 -7.89 17.52 -2.80
C ARG A 124 -9.07 16.82 -2.12
N GLN A 125 -9.67 17.49 -1.15
CA GLN A 125 -10.80 17.00 -0.39
C GLN A 125 -11.91 16.58 -1.35
N GLN A 126 -12.20 15.28 -1.39
CA GLN A 126 -13.30 14.74 -2.20
C GLN A 126 -14.61 15.00 -1.45
N ASP A 127 -15.68 15.20 -2.21
CA ASP A 127 -17.00 15.36 -1.62
C ASP A 127 -17.35 14.10 -0.80
N PRO A 128 -17.51 14.20 0.54
CA PRO A 128 -17.78 13.04 1.39
C PRO A 128 -19.04 12.27 0.99
N TYR A 129 -20.05 12.93 0.40
CA TYR A 129 -21.28 12.28 -0.06
C TYR A 129 -21.02 11.33 -1.23
N THR A 130 -19.99 11.60 -2.04
CA THR A 130 -19.57 10.70 -3.13
C THR A 130 -18.75 9.50 -2.62
N LEU A 131 -18.20 9.60 -1.40
CA LEU A 131 -17.36 8.56 -0.81
C LEU A 131 -18.16 7.44 -0.13
N ALA A 132 -19.43 7.66 0.23
CA ALA A 132 -20.23 6.65 0.93
C ALA A 132 -20.23 5.27 0.24
N ASN A 133 -20.44 5.24 -1.08
CA ASN A 133 -20.39 3.99 -1.87
C ASN A 133 -18.96 3.45 -1.98
N THR A 134 -17.97 4.33 -2.07
CA THR A 134 -16.55 3.96 -2.15
C THR A 134 -16.11 3.23 -0.88
N VAL A 135 -16.45 3.76 0.30
CA VAL A 135 -16.10 3.13 1.58
C VAL A 135 -16.90 1.84 1.80
N LEU A 136 -18.18 1.78 1.42
CA LEU A 136 -18.95 0.53 1.47
C LEU A 136 -18.32 -0.57 0.60
N LYS A 137 -17.95 -0.24 -0.65
CA LYS A 137 -17.25 -1.17 -1.55
C LYS A 137 -15.87 -1.55 -1.01
N MET A 138 -15.20 -0.63 -0.31
CA MET A 138 -13.91 -0.91 0.32
C MET A 138 -14.05 -1.88 1.49
N ALA A 139 -14.99 -1.65 2.41
CA ALA A 139 -15.28 -2.55 3.52
C ALA A 139 -15.62 -3.97 3.01
N LYS A 140 -16.50 -4.07 2.01
CA LYS A 140 -16.84 -5.35 1.37
C LYS A 140 -15.61 -6.07 0.81
N LYS A 141 -14.70 -5.33 0.16
CA LYS A 141 -13.47 -5.86 -0.41
C LYS A 141 -12.53 -6.40 0.67
N ARG A 142 -12.33 -5.62 1.75
CA ARG A 142 -11.47 -6.00 2.88
C ARG A 142 -12.02 -7.27 3.55
N ALA A 143 -13.32 -7.34 3.78
CA ALA A 143 -13.98 -8.51 4.35
C ALA A 143 -13.78 -9.78 3.51
N GLN A 144 -13.87 -9.66 2.18
CA GLN A 144 -13.61 -10.78 1.28
C GLN A 144 -12.14 -11.23 1.34
N ILE A 145 -11.20 -10.29 1.30
CA ILE A 145 -9.76 -10.60 1.32
C ILE A 145 -9.40 -11.31 2.63
N ASP A 146 -9.85 -10.78 3.77
CA ASP A 146 -9.67 -11.39 5.10
C ASP A 146 -10.12 -12.86 5.12
N ALA A 147 -11.38 -13.10 4.70
CA ALA A 147 -11.96 -14.43 4.69
C ALA A 147 -11.20 -15.39 3.74
N VAL A 148 -10.74 -14.88 2.60
CA VAL A 148 -9.99 -15.66 1.61
C VAL A 148 -8.60 -16.02 2.13
N LEU A 149 -7.88 -15.08 2.74
CA LEU A 149 -6.55 -15.34 3.30
C LEU A 149 -6.61 -16.40 4.40
N THR A 150 -7.68 -16.37 5.21
CA THR A 150 -7.95 -17.36 6.25
C THR A 150 -8.25 -18.74 5.67
N VAL A 151 -9.21 -18.88 4.75
CA VAL A 151 -9.62 -20.21 4.23
C VAL A 151 -8.54 -20.85 3.34
N ALA A 152 -7.75 -20.03 2.66
CA ALA A 152 -6.73 -20.48 1.72
C ALA A 152 -5.35 -20.67 2.37
N SER A 153 -5.21 -20.36 3.66
CA SER A 153 -3.93 -20.34 4.39
C SER A 153 -2.86 -19.50 3.67
N LEU A 154 -3.25 -18.30 3.20
CA LEU A 154 -2.39 -17.46 2.36
C LEU A 154 -1.75 -16.28 3.12
N SER A 155 -2.04 -16.10 4.40
CA SER A 155 -1.53 -14.97 5.21
C SER A 155 0.00 -14.93 5.35
N GLU A 156 0.69 -16.05 5.11
CA GLU A 156 2.16 -16.09 5.03
C GLU A 156 2.68 -15.40 3.77
N ILE A 157 1.91 -15.47 2.68
CA ILE A 157 2.29 -15.06 1.32
C ILE A 157 1.79 -13.66 1.02
N PHE A 158 0.55 -13.38 1.41
CA PHE A 158 -0.12 -12.11 1.14
C PHE A 158 -0.55 -11.46 2.46
N THR A 159 -0.49 -10.13 2.50
CA THR A 159 -1.12 -9.33 3.55
C THR A 159 -2.50 -8.88 3.13
N GLN A 160 -3.33 -8.59 4.14
CA GLN A 160 -4.68 -8.07 3.95
C GLN A 160 -4.67 -6.57 3.66
N ASP A 161 -3.68 -5.85 4.20
CA ASP A 161 -3.87 -4.43 4.41
C ASP A 161 -3.19 -3.55 3.37
N LEU A 162 -3.99 -2.59 2.90
CA LEU A 162 -3.51 -1.30 2.38
C LEU A 162 -3.10 -0.35 3.53
N GLU A 163 -3.14 -0.82 4.78
CA GLU A 163 -3.10 -0.05 6.04
C GLU A 163 -2.32 -0.71 7.18
N ASP A 164 -1.69 -1.88 6.96
CA ASP A 164 -0.58 -2.40 7.77
C ASP A 164 0.64 -1.53 7.46
N MET A 165 0.46 -0.25 7.72
CA MET A 165 1.55 0.67 7.97
C MET A 165 2.22 0.08 9.21
N ASP A 166 3.30 -0.66 9.01
CA ASP A 166 4.43 -0.46 9.87
C ASP A 166 4.67 1.05 9.83
N PHE A 167 4.11 1.76 10.81
CA PHE A 167 4.82 2.86 11.41
C PHE A 167 6.09 2.21 11.94
N GLU A 168 7.06 1.96 11.06
CA GLU A 168 8.42 2.21 11.44
C GLU A 168 8.33 3.61 12.03
N GLN A 169 8.44 3.66 13.37
CA GLN A 169 8.68 4.88 14.11
C GLN A 169 9.58 5.71 13.21
N GLU A 170 9.16 6.93 12.88
CA GLU A 170 10.01 7.87 12.17
C GLU A 170 11.30 8.00 12.99
N LYS A 171 12.27 7.11 12.75
CA LYS A 171 13.65 7.36 13.07
C LYS A 171 13.94 8.63 12.28
N PRO A 172 14.47 9.69 12.93
CA PRO A 172 14.75 10.94 12.25
C PRO A 172 15.49 10.60 10.97
N ARG A 173 14.86 10.94 9.85
CA ARG A 173 15.23 10.55 8.50
C ARG A 173 16.67 10.98 8.26
N GLN A 174 17.63 10.08 8.50
CA GLN A 174 18.96 10.22 7.94
C GLN A 174 18.78 10.04 6.44
N GLU A 175 18.94 11.14 5.71
CA GLU A 175 18.90 11.17 4.26
C GLU A 175 19.95 10.20 3.72
N GLN A 176 19.53 9.00 3.35
CA GLN A 176 20.30 8.13 2.46
C GLN A 176 19.71 8.18 1.05
N PRO A 177 20.53 8.36 0.00
CA PRO A 177 20.04 8.63 -1.34
C PRO A 177 19.39 7.38 -1.94
N ARG A 178 18.18 7.52 -2.50
CA ARG A 178 17.58 6.49 -3.36
C ARG A 178 18.29 6.47 -4.71
N PRO A 179 18.52 5.30 -5.35
CA PRO A 179 19.14 5.24 -6.66
C PRO A 179 18.26 5.95 -7.70
N ALA A 180 18.82 7.01 -8.29
CA ALA A 180 18.17 7.84 -9.27
C ALA A 180 17.92 7.08 -10.59
N THR A 181 16.69 7.12 -11.10
CA THR A 181 16.47 7.05 -12.55
C THR A 181 16.94 8.37 -13.14
N GLN A 182 18.22 8.41 -13.55
CA GLN A 182 18.99 9.62 -13.87
C GLN A 182 18.50 10.41 -15.11
N ASN A 183 17.61 9.86 -15.93
CA ASN A 183 17.26 10.42 -17.26
C ASN A 183 15.80 10.90 -17.43
N GLY A 184 15.03 11.06 -16.35
CA GLY A 184 13.68 11.63 -16.43
C GLY A 184 13.68 13.16 -16.56
N PRO A 185 12.58 13.79 -17.01
CA PRO A 185 12.44 15.25 -16.99
C PRO A 185 12.49 15.79 -15.56
N ALA A 186 13.02 17.00 -15.40
CA ALA A 186 13.17 17.68 -14.12
C ALA A 186 11.84 17.76 -13.37
N THR A 187 11.88 17.52 -12.05
CA THR A 187 10.68 17.61 -11.22
C THR A 187 10.30 19.07 -10.98
N GLU A 188 9.00 19.33 -10.77
CA GLU A 188 8.49 20.67 -10.49
C GLU A 188 9.13 21.29 -9.24
N ALA A 189 9.48 20.46 -8.24
CA ALA A 189 10.21 20.89 -7.04
C ALA A 189 11.63 21.39 -7.36
N GLN A 190 12.36 20.71 -8.25
CA GLN A 190 13.70 21.14 -8.69
C GLN A 190 13.62 22.46 -9.45
N LEU A 191 12.67 22.60 -10.38
CA LEU A 191 12.48 23.85 -11.12
C LEU A 191 12.11 25.01 -10.20
N LYS A 192 11.23 24.77 -9.21
CA LYS A 192 10.86 25.79 -8.23
C LYS A 192 12.05 26.24 -7.37
N LYS A 193 12.89 25.29 -6.91
CA LYS A 193 14.11 25.60 -6.15
C LYS A 193 15.11 26.40 -7.00
N LEU A 194 15.32 25.98 -8.24
CA LEU A 194 16.19 26.64 -9.21
C LEU A 194 15.78 28.11 -9.43
N TYR A 195 14.50 28.38 -9.69
CA TYR A 195 13.99 29.74 -9.90
C TYR A 195 14.03 30.59 -8.62
N ALA A 196 13.79 30.00 -7.45
CA ALA A 196 13.93 30.71 -6.18
C ALA A 196 15.37 31.18 -5.96
N MET A 197 16.36 30.31 -6.19
CA MET A 197 17.78 30.66 -6.04
C MET A 197 18.25 31.66 -7.10
N ALA A 198 17.85 31.49 -8.36
CA ALA A 198 18.17 32.46 -9.41
C ALA A 198 17.64 33.87 -9.05
N LYS A 199 16.43 33.94 -8.50
CA LYS A 199 15.82 35.19 -8.03
C LYS A 199 16.55 35.79 -6.82
N GLU A 200 16.94 34.97 -5.85
CA GLU A 200 17.72 35.42 -4.67
C GLU A 200 19.10 35.98 -5.08
N MET A 201 19.73 35.39 -6.09
CA MET A 201 21.03 35.81 -6.60
C MET A 201 20.94 36.98 -7.59
N GLY A 202 19.75 37.52 -7.84
CA GLY A 202 19.54 38.61 -8.80
C GLY A 202 19.80 38.23 -10.26
N VAL A 203 19.81 36.93 -10.58
CA VAL A 203 19.97 36.43 -11.95
C VAL A 203 18.72 36.78 -12.74
N SER A 204 18.88 37.58 -13.79
CA SER A 204 17.76 37.95 -14.67
C SER A 204 17.30 36.75 -15.51
N ASP A 205 16.03 36.78 -15.93
CA ASP A 205 15.47 35.73 -16.79
C ASP A 205 16.24 35.54 -18.10
N GLN A 206 16.86 36.62 -18.61
CA GLN A 206 17.70 36.60 -19.80
C GLN A 206 19.04 35.88 -19.54
N ALA A 207 19.72 36.20 -18.43
CA ALA A 207 20.95 35.52 -18.03
C ALA A 207 20.72 34.04 -17.74
N MET A 208 19.56 33.69 -17.17
CA MET A 208 19.16 32.30 -16.96
C MET A 208 19.00 31.52 -18.27
N LYS A 209 18.36 32.12 -19.28
CA LYS A 209 18.22 31.51 -20.62
C LYS A 209 19.56 31.32 -21.31
N GLU A 210 20.46 32.29 -21.22
CA GLU A 210 21.80 32.19 -21.79
C GLU A 210 22.61 31.08 -21.13
N LEU A 211 22.52 30.94 -19.81
CA LEU A 211 23.19 29.89 -19.06
C LEU A 211 22.67 28.50 -19.40
N LEU A 212 21.34 28.35 -19.59
CA LEU A 212 20.72 27.11 -20.04
C LEU A 212 21.15 26.72 -21.45
N GLN A 213 21.21 27.69 -22.37
CA GLN A 213 21.64 27.47 -23.75
C GLN A 213 23.12 27.11 -23.84
N GLN A 214 24.00 27.79 -23.09
CA GLN A 214 25.43 27.54 -23.11
C GLN A 214 25.83 26.20 -22.47
N ARG A 215 25.18 25.82 -21.36
CA ARG A 215 25.60 24.65 -20.55
C ARG A 215 24.90 23.35 -20.94
N TYR A 216 23.64 23.44 -21.38
CA TYR A 216 22.81 22.26 -21.64
C TYR A 216 22.17 22.26 -23.03
N GLN A 217 22.38 23.30 -23.84
CA GLN A 217 21.80 23.45 -25.19
C GLN A 217 20.25 23.39 -25.20
N VAL A 218 19.63 23.89 -24.13
CA VAL A 218 18.16 23.93 -23.99
C VAL A 218 17.66 25.38 -23.92
N GLU A 219 16.50 25.63 -24.54
CA GLU A 219 15.90 26.97 -24.61
C GLU A 219 15.10 27.32 -23.34
N SER A 220 14.74 26.31 -22.55
CA SER A 220 13.87 26.46 -21.39
C SER A 220 14.22 25.49 -20.27
N SER A 221 14.08 25.97 -19.04
CA SER A 221 14.24 25.17 -17.82
C SER A 221 13.30 23.95 -17.77
N LYS A 222 12.17 23.99 -18.48
CA LYS A 222 11.23 22.87 -18.60
C LYS A 222 11.77 21.68 -19.42
N GLN A 223 12.85 21.89 -20.17
CA GLN A 223 13.49 20.85 -20.98
C GLN A 223 14.65 20.16 -20.24
N LEU A 224 14.97 20.58 -19.01
CA LEU A 224 16.03 19.98 -18.21
C LEU A 224 15.66 18.56 -17.78
N THR A 225 16.64 17.68 -17.73
CA THR A 225 16.54 16.40 -17.01
C THR A 225 16.68 16.62 -15.51
N LYS A 226 16.29 15.63 -14.70
CA LYS A 226 16.49 15.66 -13.25
C LYS A 226 17.95 15.88 -12.87
N GLN A 227 18.88 15.26 -13.61
CA GLN A 227 20.30 15.43 -13.36
C GLN A 227 20.74 16.86 -13.70
N GLN A 228 20.38 17.37 -14.88
CA GLN A 228 20.76 18.73 -15.28
C GLN A 228 20.18 19.80 -14.35
N ALA A 229 18.97 19.61 -13.84
CA ALA A 229 18.37 20.50 -12.86
C ALA A 229 19.09 20.44 -11.49
N SER A 230 19.48 19.25 -11.03
CA SER A 230 20.29 19.11 -9.81
C SER A 230 21.69 19.72 -9.97
N ASP A 231 22.38 19.43 -11.07
CA ASP A 231 23.72 19.96 -11.37
C ASP A 231 23.72 21.49 -11.41
N LEU A 232 22.66 22.07 -11.97
CA LEU A 232 22.53 23.52 -12.06
C LEU A 232 22.19 24.16 -10.71
N ILE A 233 21.38 23.50 -9.89
CA ILE A 233 21.12 23.91 -8.51
C ILE A 233 22.41 23.94 -7.69
N GLU A 234 23.21 22.87 -7.76
CA GLU A 234 24.49 22.78 -7.05
C GLU A 234 25.48 23.85 -7.54
N TYR A 235 25.53 24.11 -8.84
CA TYR A 235 26.37 25.16 -9.40
C TYR A 235 26.00 26.55 -8.84
N LEU A 236 24.71 26.86 -8.72
CA LEU A 236 24.25 28.13 -8.14
C LEU A 236 24.54 28.20 -6.63
N GLU A 237 24.39 27.10 -5.90
CA GLU A 237 24.72 27.02 -4.47
C GLU A 237 26.22 27.22 -4.22
N GLN A 238 27.09 26.60 -5.02
CA GLN A 238 28.54 26.79 -4.92
C GLN A 238 28.94 28.22 -5.28
N PHE A 239 28.34 28.80 -6.32
CA PHE A 239 28.60 30.19 -6.70
C PHE A 239 28.16 31.16 -5.60
N ARG A 240 27.01 30.93 -4.96
CA ARG A 240 26.56 31.69 -3.79
C ARG A 240 27.54 31.58 -2.62
N ALA A 241 27.97 30.36 -2.27
CA ALA A 241 28.91 30.12 -1.19
C ALA A 241 30.28 30.82 -1.40
N THR A 242 30.67 31.01 -2.66
CA THR A 242 31.92 31.70 -3.03
C THR A 242 31.79 33.23 -2.94
N GLN A 243 30.57 33.79 -3.04
CA GLN A 243 30.28 35.23 -2.91
C GLN A 243 30.03 35.67 -1.46
N GLU A 244 29.68 34.75 -0.56
CA GLU A 244 29.41 35.02 0.86
C GLU A 244 30.65 34.88 1.77
N GLN A 245 31.85 34.59 1.24
CA GLN A 245 33.09 34.64 2.03
C GLN A 245 33.63 36.08 2.10
N PRO A 246 33.67 36.72 3.28
CA PRO A 246 34.31 38.02 3.43
C PRO A 246 35.83 37.87 3.27
N ALA A 247 36.44 38.77 2.49
CA ALA A 247 37.87 39.06 2.58
C ALA A 247 38.20 39.73 3.92
#